data_AF-A0A843GHQ6-F1
#
_entry.id   AF-A0A843GHQ6-F1
#
_cell.length_a   1.000
_cell.length_b   1.000
_cell.length_c   1.000
_cell.angle_alpha   90.00
_cell.angle_beta   90.00
_cell.angle_gamma   90.00
#
_symmetry.space_group_name_H-M   'P 1'
#
loop_
_entity.id
_entity.type
_entity.pdbx_description
1 polymer ?
#
loop_
_entity_poly.entity_id
_entity_poly.type
_entity_poly.pdbx_seq_one_letter_code
_entity_poly.pdbx_strand_id
1 'polypeptide(L)'
;MGGEMSFLKNKPSQMELYPIITALFCGCLIISNILASKTFSLYDIILPCGVVIFPLVYIVGDVLTEIYGFSLAKRTIYLGFIINLIAVIEFQIAIFLPGTDPATSNAFNIILGSTPRILIA
;
A
#
# COMPACT_ATOMS: atom_id res chain seq x y z
N MET A 1 -34.07 -19.44 -33.51
CA MET A 1 -32.91 -18.55 -33.75
C MET A 1 -32.85 -17.52 -32.62
N GLY A 2 -32.31 -17.87 -31.44
CA GLY A 2 -32.38 -16.99 -30.26
C GLY A 2 -31.40 -17.35 -29.14
N GLY A 3 -30.29 -18.02 -29.46
CA GLY A 3 -29.35 -18.54 -28.45
C GLY A 3 -28.04 -17.75 -28.32
N GLU A 4 -27.82 -16.69 -29.08
CA GLU A 4 -26.50 -16.06 -29.19
C GLU A 4 -26.33 -14.77 -28.36
N MET A 5 -27.35 -14.33 -27.63
CA MET A 5 -27.35 -13.03 -26.93
C MET A 5 -27.18 -13.12 -25.40
N SER A 6 -26.34 -14.05 -24.89
CA SER A 6 -26.09 -14.20 -23.44
C SER A 6 -24.61 -14.03 -23.04
N PHE A 7 -23.77 -13.50 -23.92
CA PHE A 7 -22.35 -13.23 -23.63
C PHE A 7 -21.99 -11.75 -23.74
N LEU A 8 -22.95 -10.86 -23.41
CA LEU A 8 -22.61 -9.48 -23.10
C LEU A 8 -21.86 -9.46 -21.77
N LYS A 9 -20.57 -9.75 -21.89
CA LYS A 9 -19.51 -9.52 -20.93
C LYS A 9 -19.65 -8.08 -20.47
N ASN A 10 -20.29 -7.87 -19.31
CA ASN A 10 -20.30 -6.61 -18.61
C ASN A 10 -18.84 -6.28 -18.31
N LYS A 11 -18.23 -5.50 -19.20
CA LYS A 11 -16.95 -4.85 -18.92
C LYS A 11 -17.29 -3.90 -17.76
N PRO A 12 -16.71 -4.08 -16.56
CA PRO A 12 -17.01 -3.21 -15.44
C PRO A 12 -16.84 -1.77 -15.93
N SER A 13 -17.84 -0.93 -15.66
CA SER A 13 -17.72 0.48 -16.00
C SER A 13 -16.43 0.99 -15.34
N GLN A 14 -15.67 1.87 -15.99
CA GLN A 14 -14.33 2.26 -15.48
C GLN A 14 -14.38 2.67 -13.99
N MET A 15 -15.49 3.27 -13.57
CA MET A 15 -15.81 3.66 -12.19
C MET A 15 -15.94 2.51 -11.19
N GLU A 16 -16.29 1.29 -11.60
CA GLU A 16 -16.37 0.10 -10.73
C GLU A 16 -14.98 -0.41 -10.32
N LEU A 17 -13.96 -0.24 -11.16
CA LEU A 17 -12.60 -0.68 -10.87
C LEU A 17 -11.80 0.36 -10.07
N TYR A 18 -12.25 1.61 -10.06
CA TYR A 18 -11.57 2.72 -9.36
C TYR A 18 -11.35 2.46 -7.87
N PRO A 19 -12.34 1.95 -7.09
CA PRO A 19 -12.13 1.65 -5.67
C PRO A 19 -11.12 0.53 -5.45
N ILE A 20 -11.08 -0.46 -6.35
CA ILE A 20 -10.13 -1.59 -6.28
C ILE A 20 -8.71 -1.08 -6.48
N ILE A 21 -8.49 -0.25 -7.50
CA ILE A 21 -7.19 0.35 -7.80
C ILE A 21 -6.76 1.30 -6.68
N THR A 22 -7.70 2.07 -6.13
CA THR A 22 -7.45 2.93 -4.97
C THR A 22 -7.07 2.10 -3.73
N ALA A 23 -7.78 1.02 -3.44
CA ALA A 23 -7.45 0.12 -2.34
C ALA A 23 -6.08 -0.55 -2.55
N LEU A 24 -5.76 -0.94 -3.78
CA LEU A 24 -4.45 -1.48 -4.14
C LEU A 24 -3.35 -0.45 -3.89
N PHE A 25 -3.54 0.80 -4.33
CA PHE A 25 -2.60 1.90 -4.04
C PHE A 25 -2.36 2.09 -2.54
N CYS A 26 -3.45 2.21 -1.76
CA CYS A 26 -3.36 2.37 -0.32
C CYS A 26 -2.66 1.18 0.35
N GLY A 27 -2.99 -0.04 -0.05
CA GLY A 27 -2.35 -1.27 0.44
C GLY A 27 -0.85 -1.30 0.12
N CYS A 28 -0.46 -0.93 -1.10
CA CYS A 28 0.96 -0.85 -1.48
C CYS A 28 1.71 0.15 -0.61
N LEU A 29 1.10 1.29 -0.30
CA LEU A 29 1.69 2.34 0.53
C LEU A 29 1.96 1.82 1.95
N ILE A 30 1.00 1.15 2.57
CA ILE A 30 1.18 0.55 3.91
C ILE A 30 2.25 -0.55 3.88
N ILE A 31 2.19 -1.46 2.89
CA ILE A 31 3.17 -2.56 2.74
C ILE A 31 4.58 -1.99 2.54
N SER A 32 4.72 -0.90 1.78
CA SER A 32 6.00 -0.23 1.57
C SER A 32 6.66 0.18 2.89
N ASN A 33 5.90 0.70 3.87
CA ASN A 33 6.48 1.08 5.16
C ASN A 33 7.07 -0.13 5.90
N ILE A 34 6.40 -1.28 5.84
CA ILE A 34 6.88 -2.50 6.50
C ILE A 34 8.13 -3.02 5.80
N LEU A 35 8.12 -3.02 4.46
CA LEU A 35 9.26 -3.47 3.66
C LEU A 35 10.48 -2.55 3.78
N ALA A 36 10.29 -1.27 4.09
CA ALA A 36 11.37 -0.34 4.35
C ALA A 36 12.17 -0.68 5.62
N SER A 37 11.55 -1.37 6.59
CA SER A 37 12.23 -1.83 7.83
C SER A 37 13.17 -3.01 7.61
N LYS A 38 13.15 -3.64 6.42
CA LYS A 38 14.05 -4.73 6.06
C LYS A 38 14.94 -4.33 4.89
N THR A 39 16.23 -4.57 5.01
CA THR A 39 17.20 -4.40 3.92
C THR A 39 17.75 -5.75 3.48
N PHE A 40 18.17 -5.81 2.22
CA PHE A 40 18.93 -6.93 1.68
C PHE A 40 20.20 -6.42 1.02
N SER A 41 21.23 -7.25 1.03
CA SER A 41 22.50 -6.93 0.36
C SER A 41 22.53 -7.61 -1.01
N LEU A 42 22.84 -6.84 -2.04
CA LEU A 42 23.08 -7.33 -3.39
C LEU A 42 24.51 -6.91 -3.77
N TYR A 43 25.44 -7.88 -3.73
CA TYR A 43 26.88 -7.61 -3.79
C TYR A 43 27.26 -6.56 -2.74
N ASP A 44 27.76 -5.39 -3.16
CA ASP A 44 28.20 -4.30 -2.29
C ASP A 44 27.12 -3.22 -2.05
N ILE A 45 25.88 -3.44 -2.53
CA ILE A 45 24.80 -2.47 -2.41
C ILE A 45 23.77 -2.96 -1.39
N ILE A 46 23.47 -2.12 -0.39
CA ILE A 46 22.39 -2.35 0.58
C ILE A 46 21.14 -1.66 0.08
N LEU A 47 20.08 -2.43 -0.16
CA LEU A 47 18.79 -1.95 -0.65
C LEU A 47 17.67 -2.28 0.33
N PRO A 48 16.67 -1.40 0.50
CA PRO A 48 15.46 -1.75 1.21
C PRO A 48 14.68 -2.79 0.41
N CYS A 49 14.02 -3.72 1.10
CA CYS A 49 13.12 -4.68 0.48
C CYS A 49 11.90 -4.01 -0.18
N GLY A 50 11.65 -2.72 0.11
CA GLY A 50 10.66 -1.89 -0.57
C GLY A 50 10.85 -1.82 -2.10
N VAL A 51 12.03 -2.12 -2.63
CA VAL A 51 12.25 -2.23 -4.08
C VAL A 51 11.28 -3.24 -4.73
N VAL A 52 10.87 -4.29 -4.01
CA VAL A 52 9.95 -5.31 -4.52
C VAL A 52 8.56 -4.74 -4.82
N ILE A 53 8.10 -3.73 -4.07
CA ILE A 53 6.77 -3.14 -4.29
C ILE A 53 6.77 -2.03 -5.34
N PHE A 54 7.96 -1.56 -5.73
CA PHE A 54 8.12 -0.44 -6.65
C PHE A 54 7.43 -0.66 -8.02
N PRO A 55 7.56 -1.82 -8.70
CA PRO A 55 6.87 -2.04 -9.97
C PRO A 55 5.36 -2.00 -9.85
N LEU A 56 4.81 -2.50 -8.73
CA LEU A 56 3.38 -2.54 -8.48
C LEU A 56 2.82 -1.12 -8.29
N VAL A 57 3.48 -0.31 -7.44
CA VAL A 57 3.08 1.09 -7.21
C VAL A 57 3.15 1.91 -8.50
N TYR A 58 4.19 1.69 -9.32
CA TYR A 58 4.36 2.39 -10.59
C TYR A 58 3.19 2.10 -11.56
N ILE A 59 2.87 0.83 -11.78
CA ILE A 59 1.74 0.42 -12.65
C ILE A 59 0.42 1.00 -12.13
N VAL A 60 0.18 0.93 -10.81
CA VAL A 60 -1.04 1.46 -10.21
C VAL A 60 -1.12 2.98 -10.35
N GLY A 61 -0.02 3.68 -10.17
CA GLY A 61 0.08 5.14 -10.34
C GLY A 61 -0.17 5.59 -11.77
N ASP A 62 0.42 4.90 -12.75
CA ASP A 62 0.19 5.17 -14.17
C ASP A 62 -1.27 4.94 -14.54
N VAL A 63 -1.85 3.80 -14.12
CA VAL A 63 -3.28 3.50 -14.33
C VAL A 63 -4.19 4.57 -13.71
N LEU A 64 -3.88 5.05 -12.50
CA LEU A 64 -4.65 6.11 -11.85
C LEU A 64 -4.59 7.42 -12.64
N THR A 65 -3.43 7.81 -13.15
CA THR A 65 -3.28 9.10 -13.85
C THR A 65 -3.76 9.04 -15.29
N GLU A 66 -3.53 7.95 -16.01
CA GLU A 66 -3.88 7.78 -17.43
C GLU A 66 -5.36 7.42 -17.65
N ILE A 67 -5.94 6.55 -16.81
CA ILE A 67 -7.32 6.06 -17.00
C ILE A 67 -8.33 6.94 -16.27
N TYR A 68 -8.04 7.32 -15.02
CA TYR A 68 -8.96 8.07 -14.17
C TYR A 68 -8.70 9.57 -14.16
N GLY A 69 -7.57 10.00 -14.72
CA GLY A 69 -7.18 11.38 -14.79
C GLY A 69 -6.62 11.92 -13.47
N PHE A 70 -5.96 13.06 -13.59
CA PHE A 70 -5.19 13.67 -12.49
C PHE A 70 -6.03 14.04 -11.25
N SER A 71 -7.29 14.45 -11.44
CA SER A 71 -8.16 14.88 -10.33
C SER A 71 -8.49 13.71 -9.39
N LEU A 72 -8.85 12.55 -9.95
CA LEU A 72 -9.13 11.35 -9.18
C LEU A 72 -7.84 10.75 -8.60
N ALA A 73 -6.75 10.70 -9.38
CA ALA A 73 -5.44 10.26 -8.88
C ALA A 73 -5.00 11.05 -7.65
N LYS A 74 -5.14 12.38 -7.66
CA LYS A 74 -4.84 13.24 -6.51
C LYS A 74 -5.68 12.87 -5.28
N ARG A 75 -6.98 12.59 -5.46
CA ARG A 75 -7.85 12.13 -4.35
C ARG A 75 -7.38 10.79 -3.78
N THR A 76 -7.05 9.82 -4.64
CA THR A 76 -6.50 8.52 -4.23
C THR A 76 -5.20 8.68 -3.44
N ILE A 77 -4.31 9.58 -3.86
CA ILE A 77 -3.06 9.87 -3.13
C ILE A 77 -3.36 10.41 -1.73
N TYR A 78 -4.23 11.41 -1.59
CA TYR A 78 -4.62 11.94 -0.28
C TYR A 78 -5.27 10.87 0.60
N LEU A 79 -6.15 10.04 0.04
CA LEU A 79 -6.74 8.91 0.78
C LEU A 79 -5.68 7.92 1.24
N GLY A 80 -4.72 7.59 0.37
CA GLY A 80 -3.59 6.73 0.72
C GLY A 80 -2.79 7.28 1.90
N PHE A 81 -2.45 8.56 1.89
CA PHE A 81 -1.75 9.21 3.01
C PHE A 81 -2.57 9.21 4.31
N ILE A 82 -3.88 9.48 4.24
CA ILE A 82 -4.75 9.45 5.42
C ILE A 82 -4.84 8.05 6.01
N ILE A 83 -5.06 7.04 5.17
CA ILE A 83 -5.12 5.63 5.61
C ILE A 83 -3.76 5.21 6.19
N ASN A 84 -2.67 5.63 5.56
CA ASN A 84 -1.32 5.37 6.06
C ASN A 84 -1.09 5.99 7.44
N LEU A 85 -1.56 7.21 7.65
CA LEU A 85 -1.48 7.89 8.95
C LEU A 85 -2.26 7.13 10.03
N ILE A 86 -3.45 6.63 9.71
CA ILE A 86 -4.24 5.80 10.61
C ILE A 86 -3.46 4.53 10.98
N ALA A 87 -2.89 3.84 9.98
CA ALA A 87 -2.09 2.64 10.22
C ALA A 87 -0.87 2.91 11.13
N VAL A 88 -0.16 4.02 10.91
CA VAL A 88 0.96 4.42 11.77
C VAL A 88 0.49 4.68 13.20
N ILE A 89 -0.63 5.38 13.39
CA ILE A 89 -1.19 5.64 14.72
C ILE A 89 -1.54 4.31 15.42
N GLU A 90 -2.19 3.39 14.72
CA GLU A 90 -2.53 2.07 15.26
C GLU A 90 -1.28 1.27 15.65
N PHE A 91 -0.23 1.30 14.82
CA PHE A 91 1.04 0.64 15.15
C PHE A 91 1.68 1.25 16.41
N GLN A 92 1.66 2.57 16.55
CA GLN A 92 2.20 3.26 17.74
C GLN A 92 1.41 2.92 19.00
N ILE A 93 0.08 2.90 18.91
CA ILE A 93 -0.78 2.47 20.02
C ILE A 93 -0.42 1.03 20.42
N ALA A 94 -0.31 0.12 19.44
CA ALA A 94 0.03 -1.27 19.69
C ALA A 94 1.42 -1.45 20.33
N ILE A 95 2.42 -0.63 19.94
CA ILE A 95 3.76 -0.64 20.55
C ILE A 95 3.72 -0.12 21.99
N PHE A 96 2.87 0.86 22.29
CA PHE A 96 2.76 1.44 23.64
C PHE A 96 2.07 0.50 24.64
N LEU A 97 1.17 -0.36 24.17
CA LEU A 97 0.49 -1.33 25.03
C LEU A 97 1.47 -2.40 25.55
N PRO A 98 1.33 -2.83 26.82
CA PRO A 98 2.17 -3.89 27.36
C PRO A 98 1.84 -5.22 26.67
N GLY A 99 2.83 -5.82 26.02
CA GLY A 99 2.67 -7.14 25.45
C GLY A 99 2.85 -8.26 26.48
N THR A 100 2.31 -9.42 26.17
CA THR A 100 2.34 -10.61 27.03
C THR A 100 3.65 -11.38 26.93
N ASP A 101 4.35 -11.28 25.79
CA ASP A 101 5.65 -11.89 25.53
C ASP A 101 6.69 -10.81 25.18
N PRO A 102 7.75 -10.62 25.98
CA PRO A 102 8.79 -9.62 25.74
C PRO A 102 9.50 -9.78 24.39
N ALA A 103 9.71 -11.02 23.92
CA ALA A 103 10.42 -11.26 22.66
C ALA A 103 9.61 -10.75 21.45
N THR A 104 8.32 -11.11 21.42
CA THR A 104 7.39 -10.65 20.38
C THR A 104 7.19 -9.13 20.42
N SER A 105 7.03 -8.53 21.61
CA SER A 105 6.90 -7.07 21.75
C SER A 105 8.11 -6.32 21.22
N ASN A 106 9.32 -6.81 21.52
CA ASN A 106 10.55 -6.18 21.02
C ASN A 106 10.67 -6.31 19.49
N ALA A 107 10.38 -7.49 18.94
CA ALA A 107 10.38 -7.70 17.50
C ALA A 107 9.37 -6.79 16.76
N PHE A 108 8.17 -6.62 17.32
CA PHE A 108 7.15 -5.73 16.78
C PHE A 108 7.62 -4.26 16.77
N ASN A 109 8.25 -3.79 17.85
CA ASN A 109 8.83 -2.45 17.93
C ASN A 109 9.99 -2.25 16.94
N ILE A 110 10.85 -3.25 16.75
CA ILE A 110 11.96 -3.18 15.78
C ILE A 110 11.43 -3.00 14.34
N ILE A 111 10.35 -3.69 13.98
CA ILE A 111 9.80 -3.66 12.61
C ILE A 111 8.92 -2.42 12.38
N LEU A 112 8.06 -2.06 13.34
CA LEU A 112 7.02 -1.04 13.17
C LEU A 112 7.28 0.25 13.95
N GLY A 113 8.30 0.31 14.79
CA GLY A 113 8.66 1.53 15.52
C GLY A 113 9.20 2.64 14.60
N SER A 114 9.75 2.29 13.44
CA SER A 114 10.26 3.22 12.42
C SER A 114 9.16 3.79 11.50
N THR A 115 7.95 3.22 11.51
CA THR A 115 6.85 3.60 10.60
C THR A 115 6.50 5.11 10.62
N PRO A 116 6.47 5.81 11.78
CA PRO A 116 6.22 7.26 11.80
C PRO A 116 7.28 8.07 11.04
N ARG A 117 8.55 7.65 11.12
CA ARG A 117 9.64 8.31 10.38
C ARG A 117 9.48 8.09 8.88
N ILE A 118 9.07 6.90 8.47
CA ILE A 118 8.87 6.55 7.06
C ILE A 118 7.68 7.33 6.47
N LEU A 119 6.63 7.58 7.27
CA LEU A 119 5.48 8.38 6.83
C LEU A 119 5.81 9.86 6.58
N ILE A 120 6.80 10.41 7.31
CA ILE A 120 7.19 11.84 7.21
C ILE A 120 8.29 12.06 6.15
N ALA A 121 9.12 11.06 5.89
CA ALA A 121 10.26 11.12 4.96
C ALA A 121 9.83 11.31 3.50
#